data_AF-A0A850GBL8-F1
#
_entry.id   AF-A0A850GBL8-F1
#
_cell.length_a   1.000
_cell.length_b   1.000
_cell.length_c   1.000
_cell.angle_alpha   90.00
_cell.angle_beta   90.00
_cell.angle_gamma   90.00
#
_symmetry.space_group_name_H-M   'P 1'
#
loop_
_entity.id
_entity.type
_entity.pdbx_description
1 polymer ?
#
loop_
_entity_poly.entity_id
_entity_poly.type
_entity_poly.pdbx_seq_one_letter_code
_entity_poly.pdbx_strand_id
1 'polypeptide(L)'
;MEFEPDRPELSESDDPDPYTGDDEIVLEAQSQFRTGLDVHQKIIWRTCTPFDGVCHNSKEFPDLRTPANFVKAFGANCNVQYGEYESVYDRCERPGDRFRISGGGYESGQIEIGWIESIAGDYYQGEDLPPEDSPGLHIHLADPMPGEQTKVYTSGGFERTFITDGEVKDFTFANYTTLWYILPGRTHVIGEVREYQGDQVQELLSVGIIEGDANRNGTLGAREGDPIHMLSAGDPENSYLIARLRGVMSGEEVPGSRMPLANQPLSIAEMLALFCLVETIPEDPGEADLARAVDYAGCSYSADPAGLNLLGEGVTWAARIEKVLEYNCSGCHNEITPEADLALIGEGVYERLLEPSQQNPALNLIEPGEPESSYLYLKITGHEDIVGNPMPYNPLTGEGTLTQAEIADIETWIINGAIEDE
;
A
#
# COMPACT_ATOMS: atom_id res chain seq x y z
N MET A 1 -48.75 -6.73 48.39
CA MET A 1 -47.78 -7.28 47.44
C MET A 1 -46.67 -6.26 47.35
N GLU A 2 -45.56 -6.52 48.03
CA GLU A 2 -44.33 -5.76 47.78
C GLU A 2 -43.85 -6.11 46.38
N PHE A 3 -43.55 -5.08 45.59
CA PHE A 3 -42.94 -5.22 44.28
C PHE A 3 -41.44 -5.41 44.52
N GLU A 4 -40.94 -6.62 44.27
CA GLU A 4 -39.51 -6.88 44.17
C GLU A 4 -39.11 -6.68 42.71
N PRO A 5 -38.38 -5.59 42.38
CA PRO A 5 -37.87 -5.41 41.03
C PRO A 5 -36.82 -6.48 40.75
N ASP A 6 -37.10 -7.30 39.74
CA ASP A 6 -36.13 -8.20 39.15
C ASP A 6 -35.09 -7.35 38.42
N ARG A 7 -33.95 -7.09 39.07
CA ARG A 7 -32.83 -6.38 38.47
C ARG A 7 -32.09 -7.42 37.62
N PRO A 8 -32.01 -7.25 36.29
CA PRO A 8 -31.26 -8.17 35.46
C PRO A 8 -29.85 -8.30 36.00
N GLU A 9 -29.38 -9.54 36.18
CA GLU A 9 -27.96 -9.77 36.45
C GLU A 9 -27.17 -9.16 35.30
N LEU A 10 -26.25 -8.25 35.63
CA LEU A 10 -25.25 -7.80 34.68
C LEU A 10 -24.44 -9.04 34.34
N SER A 11 -24.47 -9.46 33.08
CA SER A 11 -23.56 -10.50 32.58
C SER A 11 -22.14 -10.12 33.01
N GLU A 12 -21.37 -11.07 33.52
CA GLU A 12 -19.94 -10.85 33.73
C GLU A 12 -19.34 -10.26 32.45
N SER A 13 -18.53 -9.21 32.61
CA SER A 13 -17.83 -8.64 31.48
C SER A 13 -17.00 -9.75 30.88
N ASP A 14 -17.18 -10.01 29.58
CA ASP A 14 -16.35 -10.94 28.84
C ASP A 14 -15.00 -10.29 28.48
N ASP A 15 -14.66 -9.15 29.10
CA ASP A 15 -13.37 -8.51 28.94
C ASP A 15 -12.22 -9.39 29.48
N PRO A 16 -11.06 -9.38 28.82
CA PRO A 16 -9.84 -10.00 29.34
C PRO A 16 -9.40 -9.39 30.67
N ASP A 17 -8.63 -10.16 31.44
CA ASP A 17 -7.98 -9.66 32.64
C ASP A 17 -6.97 -8.55 32.28
N PRO A 18 -6.91 -7.44 33.04
CA PRO A 18 -5.96 -6.36 32.76
C PRO A 18 -4.51 -6.83 32.98
N TYR A 19 -3.59 -6.28 32.19
CA TYR A 19 -2.16 -6.41 32.41
C TYR A 19 -1.78 -5.86 33.78
N THR A 20 -1.05 -6.69 34.56
CA THR A 20 -0.62 -6.38 35.93
C THR A 20 0.90 -6.30 36.09
N GLY A 21 1.66 -6.30 35.00
CA GLY A 21 3.11 -6.10 35.05
C GLY A 21 3.50 -4.65 35.30
N ASP A 22 4.79 -4.35 35.20
CA ASP A 22 5.39 -3.05 35.51
C ASP A 22 5.99 -2.32 34.31
N ASP A 23 5.94 -2.91 33.10
CA ASP A 23 6.37 -2.24 31.87
C ASP A 23 5.56 -0.96 31.59
N GLU A 24 6.26 0.18 31.52
CA GLU A 24 5.65 1.50 31.39
C GLU A 24 4.93 1.69 30.05
N ILE A 25 5.41 1.08 28.96
CA ILE A 25 4.81 1.19 27.62
C ILE A 25 3.49 0.40 27.59
N VAL A 26 3.49 -0.80 28.17
CA VAL A 26 2.26 -1.62 28.26
C VAL A 26 1.22 -0.93 29.14
N LEU A 27 1.64 -0.36 30.28
CA LEU A 27 0.75 0.39 31.18
C LEU A 27 0.20 1.66 30.51
N GLU A 28 1.01 2.37 29.74
CA GLU A 28 0.57 3.50 28.92
C GLU A 28 -0.48 3.05 27.90
N ALA A 29 -0.15 2.03 27.08
CA ALA A 29 -1.02 1.53 26.04
C ALA A 29 -2.38 1.07 26.61
N GLN A 30 -2.36 0.27 27.68
CA GLN A 30 -3.57 -0.17 28.37
C GLN A 30 -4.41 0.99 28.92
N SER A 31 -3.76 2.05 29.41
CA SER A 31 -4.47 3.22 29.95
C SER A 31 -5.10 4.09 28.86
N GLN A 32 -4.43 4.22 27.71
CA GLN A 32 -4.83 5.11 26.62
C GLN A 32 -5.72 4.43 25.58
N PHE A 33 -5.50 3.15 25.29
CA PHE A 33 -6.13 2.40 24.21
C PHE A 33 -6.87 1.16 24.74
N ARG A 34 -7.76 1.39 25.70
CA ARG A 34 -8.41 0.32 26.46
C ARG A 34 -9.20 -0.65 25.57
N THR A 35 -9.83 -0.17 24.50
CA THR A 35 -10.71 -0.95 23.63
C THR A 35 -10.31 -0.80 22.16
N GLY A 36 -10.80 -1.70 21.30
CA GLY A 36 -10.65 -1.54 19.84
C GLY A 36 -11.29 -0.25 19.30
N LEU A 37 -12.31 0.29 19.97
CA LEU A 37 -12.87 1.62 19.69
C LEU A 37 -11.89 2.75 20.01
N ASP A 38 -11.13 2.64 21.11
CA ASP A 38 -10.07 3.60 21.43
C ASP A 38 -8.93 3.53 20.40
N VAL A 39 -8.53 2.31 19.99
CA VAL A 39 -7.55 2.09 18.91
C VAL A 39 -8.03 2.76 17.62
N HIS A 40 -9.29 2.53 17.22
CA HIS A 40 -9.85 3.19 16.05
C HIS A 40 -9.82 4.72 16.19
N GLN A 41 -10.39 5.25 17.27
CA GLN A 41 -10.62 6.69 17.40
C GLN A 41 -9.33 7.50 17.61
N LYS A 42 -8.36 6.94 18.34
CA LYS A 42 -7.14 7.66 18.75
C LYS A 42 -5.95 7.39 17.82
N ILE A 43 -5.93 6.22 17.17
CA ILE A 43 -4.86 5.80 16.27
C ILE A 43 -5.36 5.91 14.83
N ILE A 44 -6.24 4.99 14.40
CA ILE A 44 -6.62 4.83 12.98
C ILE A 44 -7.27 6.11 12.41
N TRP A 45 -8.22 6.70 13.13
CA TRP A 45 -8.89 7.92 12.69
C TRP A 45 -7.89 9.08 12.56
N ARG A 46 -6.98 9.21 13.53
CA ARG A 46 -5.97 10.28 13.54
C ARG A 46 -4.98 10.11 12.38
N THR A 47 -4.40 8.92 12.21
CA THR A 47 -3.25 8.70 11.33
C THR A 47 -3.66 8.31 9.91
N CYS A 48 -4.71 7.50 9.75
CA CYS A 48 -5.18 7.00 8.46
C CYS A 48 -6.31 7.85 7.88
N THR A 49 -7.00 8.68 8.67
CA THR A 49 -8.13 9.48 8.16
C THR A 49 -7.96 11.00 8.34
N PRO A 50 -6.78 11.58 8.02
CA PRO A 50 -6.59 13.03 8.12
C PRO A 50 -7.56 13.82 7.24
N PHE A 51 -7.66 15.11 7.53
CA PHE A 51 -8.54 16.07 6.84
C PHE A 51 -10.03 15.71 6.92
N ASP A 52 -10.53 15.43 8.13
CA ASP A 52 -11.95 15.08 8.37
C ASP A 52 -12.38 13.80 7.63
N GLY A 53 -11.46 12.83 7.53
CA GLY A 53 -11.71 11.53 6.93
C GLY A 53 -11.58 11.49 5.41
N VAL A 54 -10.70 12.27 4.79
CA VAL A 54 -10.61 12.34 3.32
C VAL A 54 -9.67 11.29 2.73
N CYS A 55 -8.51 11.04 3.36
CA CYS A 55 -7.47 10.16 2.81
C CYS A 55 -7.95 8.71 2.70
N HIS A 56 -8.11 7.93 3.76
CA HIS A 56 -8.69 6.58 3.67
C HIS A 56 -10.23 6.59 3.64
N ASN A 57 -10.80 7.06 2.53
CA ASN A 57 -12.22 7.14 2.21
C ASN A 57 -12.45 7.47 0.72
N SER A 58 -12.06 8.68 0.32
CA SER A 58 -12.41 9.24 -0.99
C SER A 58 -11.20 9.45 -1.91
N LYS A 59 -10.00 9.53 -1.33
CA LYS A 59 -8.74 9.66 -2.06
C LYS A 59 -7.99 8.34 -2.12
N GLU A 60 -7.99 7.63 -1.01
CA GLU A 60 -7.35 6.33 -0.82
C GLU A 60 -8.34 5.33 -0.24
N PHE A 61 -8.08 4.07 -0.54
CA PHE A 61 -8.79 2.92 0.02
C PHE A 61 -7.85 2.14 0.96
N PRO A 62 -8.34 1.27 1.86
CA PRO A 62 -9.76 1.05 2.20
C PRO A 62 -10.36 2.27 2.92
N ASP A 63 -11.71 2.33 3.04
CA ASP A 63 -12.35 3.30 3.93
C ASP A 63 -12.10 2.88 5.38
N LEU A 64 -11.45 3.72 6.19
CA LEU A 64 -11.12 3.43 7.59
C LEU A 64 -11.78 4.40 8.59
N ARG A 65 -12.74 5.20 8.13
CA ARG A 65 -13.34 6.30 8.91
C ARG A 65 -14.20 5.88 10.09
N THR A 66 -14.77 4.68 10.03
CA THR A 66 -15.71 4.25 11.05
C THR A 66 -15.22 2.95 11.67
N PRO A 67 -15.55 2.68 12.96
CA PRO A 67 -15.27 1.38 13.56
C PRO A 67 -15.84 0.22 12.72
N ALA A 68 -17.01 0.41 12.11
CA ALA A 68 -17.64 -0.55 11.21
C ALA A 68 -16.83 -0.83 9.94
N ASN A 69 -16.17 0.18 9.38
CA ASN A 69 -15.29 -0.04 8.23
C ASN A 69 -13.93 -0.60 8.65
N PHE A 70 -13.41 -0.18 9.81
CA PHE A 70 -12.18 -0.72 10.37
C PHE A 70 -12.30 -2.22 10.69
N VAL A 71 -13.41 -2.66 11.30
CA VAL A 71 -13.60 -4.11 11.55
C VAL A 71 -13.72 -4.90 10.25
N LYS A 72 -14.27 -4.31 9.18
CA LYS A 72 -14.32 -4.94 7.84
C LYS A 72 -12.96 -5.06 7.17
N ALA A 73 -11.91 -4.41 7.68
CA ALA A 73 -10.56 -4.62 7.18
C ALA A 73 -10.00 -6.00 7.59
N PHE A 74 -10.52 -6.59 8.68
CA PHE A 74 -10.17 -7.97 9.05
C PHE A 74 -10.71 -8.94 7.99
N GLY A 75 -9.82 -9.76 7.43
CA GLY A 75 -10.14 -10.72 6.36
C GLY A 75 -10.41 -10.07 4.98
N ALA A 76 -10.37 -8.74 4.86
CA ALA A 76 -10.48 -8.08 3.56
C ALA A 76 -9.21 -8.32 2.72
N ASN A 77 -9.36 -8.32 1.40
CA ASN A 77 -8.20 -8.31 0.49
C ASN A 77 -7.37 -7.03 0.70
N CYS A 78 -6.10 -7.09 0.34
CA CYS A 78 -5.28 -5.88 0.22
C CYS A 78 -5.94 -4.81 -0.64
N ASN A 79 -5.62 -3.55 -0.33
CA ASN A 79 -5.97 -2.45 -1.20
C ASN A 79 -4.86 -2.28 -2.24
N VAL A 80 -5.20 -2.58 -3.48
CA VAL A 80 -4.32 -2.40 -4.63
C VAL A 80 -4.78 -1.14 -5.36
N GLN A 81 -3.94 -0.09 -5.36
CA GLN A 81 -4.28 1.18 -6.00
C GLN A 81 -4.23 1.04 -7.53
N TYR A 82 -5.28 1.48 -8.21
CA TYR A 82 -5.33 1.43 -9.68
C TYR A 82 -4.32 2.42 -10.28
N GLY A 83 -3.47 1.93 -11.20
CA GLY A 83 -2.61 2.76 -12.04
C GLY A 83 -1.14 2.85 -11.60
N GLU A 84 -0.81 2.49 -10.35
CA GLU A 84 0.57 2.35 -9.88
C GLU A 84 0.92 0.87 -9.70
N TYR A 85 0.99 0.13 -10.81
CA TYR A 85 1.22 -1.31 -10.80
C TYR A 85 2.51 -1.68 -10.02
N GLU A 86 3.56 -0.85 -10.10
CA GLU A 86 4.82 -1.09 -9.40
C GLU A 86 4.71 -1.07 -7.86
N SER A 87 3.61 -0.54 -7.32
CA SER A 87 3.34 -0.48 -5.88
C SER A 87 2.58 -1.71 -5.34
N VAL A 88 2.19 -2.64 -6.22
CA VAL A 88 1.45 -3.85 -5.79
C VAL A 88 2.43 -4.86 -5.22
N TYR A 89 2.17 -5.29 -3.99
CA TYR A 89 2.96 -6.33 -3.32
C TYR A 89 2.51 -7.72 -3.80
N ASP A 90 3.44 -8.60 -4.17
CA ASP A 90 3.12 -9.95 -4.70
C ASP A 90 2.14 -10.70 -3.80
N ARG A 91 2.34 -10.67 -2.48
CA ARG A 91 1.46 -11.39 -1.53
C ARG A 91 0.04 -10.81 -1.46
N CYS A 92 -0.20 -9.63 -2.02
CA CYS A 92 -1.54 -9.03 -2.17
C CYS A 92 -2.24 -9.41 -3.48
N GLU A 93 -1.51 -10.01 -4.42
CA GLU A 93 -2.09 -10.43 -5.70
C GLU A 93 -3.09 -11.55 -5.48
N ARG A 94 -4.16 -11.50 -6.27
CA ARG A 94 -5.26 -12.45 -6.18
C ARG A 94 -5.25 -13.33 -7.42
N PRO A 95 -5.86 -14.53 -7.37
CA PRO A 95 -6.05 -15.32 -8.57
C PRO A 95 -6.73 -14.49 -9.65
N GLY A 96 -6.09 -14.38 -10.81
CA GLY A 96 -6.57 -13.61 -11.94
C GLY A 96 -7.88 -14.15 -12.50
N ASP A 97 -8.63 -13.28 -13.17
CA ASP A 97 -9.71 -13.76 -14.03
C ASP A 97 -9.16 -14.61 -15.17
N ARG A 98 -10.00 -15.45 -15.78
CA ARG A 98 -9.55 -16.31 -16.89
C ARG A 98 -10.00 -15.75 -18.22
N PHE A 99 -9.11 -15.82 -19.18
CA PHE A 99 -9.40 -15.58 -20.58
C PHE A 99 -9.65 -16.91 -21.31
N ARG A 100 -10.64 -16.90 -22.20
CA ARG A 100 -10.97 -18.03 -23.06
C ARG A 100 -11.26 -17.54 -24.48
N ILE A 101 -10.61 -18.15 -25.46
CA ILE A 101 -10.99 -18.07 -26.86
C ILE A 101 -11.72 -19.37 -27.23
N SER A 102 -12.99 -19.26 -27.62
CA SER A 102 -13.81 -20.37 -28.09
C SER A 102 -14.46 -19.95 -29.41
N GLY A 103 -14.31 -20.77 -30.44
CA GLY A 103 -14.85 -20.50 -31.78
C GLY A 103 -13.78 -20.27 -32.85
N GLY A 104 -14.22 -20.10 -34.10
CA GLY A 104 -13.30 -20.03 -35.24
C GLY A 104 -12.49 -21.31 -35.49
N GLY A 105 -12.91 -22.45 -34.91
CA GLY A 105 -12.18 -23.72 -34.95
C GLY A 105 -11.03 -23.83 -33.95
N TYR A 106 -10.97 -22.93 -32.97
CA TYR A 106 -9.96 -22.90 -31.92
C TYR A 106 -10.62 -22.88 -30.54
N GLU A 107 -10.00 -23.59 -29.60
CA GLU A 107 -10.46 -23.71 -28.21
C GLU A 107 -9.23 -23.62 -27.30
N SER A 108 -9.14 -22.55 -26.51
CA SER A 108 -7.99 -22.32 -25.63
C SER A 108 -8.12 -23.01 -24.28
N GLY A 109 -9.34 -23.37 -23.86
CA GLY A 109 -9.64 -23.56 -22.43
C GLY A 109 -9.59 -22.24 -21.66
N GLN A 110 -9.67 -22.33 -20.33
CA GLN A 110 -9.50 -21.19 -19.43
C GLN A 110 -8.03 -21.01 -19.10
N ILE A 111 -7.52 -19.80 -19.27
CA ILE A 111 -6.14 -19.45 -18.91
C ILE A 111 -6.19 -18.19 -18.06
N GLU A 112 -5.49 -18.20 -16.94
CA GLU A 112 -5.43 -17.06 -16.04
C GLU A 112 -4.76 -15.84 -16.71
N ILE A 113 -5.35 -14.68 -16.48
CA ILE A 113 -4.84 -13.39 -16.91
C ILE A 113 -3.82 -12.93 -15.87
N GLY A 114 -2.58 -12.72 -16.32
CA GLY A 114 -1.57 -11.97 -15.56
C GLY A 114 -2.00 -10.52 -15.47
N TRP A 115 -2.02 -9.81 -16.60
CA TRP A 115 -2.44 -8.41 -16.67
C TRP A 115 -2.98 -8.04 -18.06
N ILE A 116 -3.69 -6.90 -18.16
CA ILE A 116 -4.27 -6.41 -19.40
C ILE A 116 -3.91 -4.94 -19.64
N GLU A 117 -3.73 -4.55 -20.90
CA GLU A 117 -3.61 -3.14 -21.27
C GLU A 117 -4.24 -2.86 -22.64
N SER A 118 -4.49 -1.58 -22.92
CA SER A 118 -4.85 -1.14 -24.26
C SER A 118 -3.89 -0.07 -24.74
N ILE A 119 -3.21 -0.36 -25.85
CA ILE A 119 -2.32 0.58 -26.53
C ILE A 119 -3.13 1.32 -27.58
N ALA A 120 -3.24 2.63 -27.42
CA ALA A 120 -3.99 3.48 -28.35
C ALA A 120 -3.24 3.67 -29.68
N GLY A 121 -3.98 3.65 -30.78
CA GLY A 121 -3.44 3.90 -32.12
C GLY A 121 -4.19 3.14 -33.21
N ASP A 122 -3.70 3.25 -34.44
CA ASP A 122 -4.24 2.51 -35.56
C ASP A 122 -3.88 1.02 -35.45
N TYR A 123 -4.86 0.15 -35.62
CA TYR A 123 -4.63 -1.30 -35.59
C TYR A 123 -3.62 -1.72 -36.67
N TYR A 124 -2.85 -2.76 -36.36
CA TYR A 124 -1.83 -3.32 -37.26
C TYR A 124 -2.45 -3.83 -38.58
N GLN A 125 -1.87 -3.44 -39.73
CA GLN A 125 -2.37 -3.77 -41.07
C GLN A 125 -1.46 -4.73 -41.87
N GLY A 126 -0.42 -5.30 -41.25
CA GLY A 126 0.50 -6.21 -41.94
C GLY A 126 -0.04 -7.65 -42.08
N GLU A 127 0.65 -8.45 -42.89
CA GLU A 127 0.33 -9.88 -43.08
C GLU A 127 1.00 -10.78 -42.02
N ASP A 128 2.08 -10.31 -41.40
CA ASP A 128 2.82 -11.01 -40.36
C ASP A 128 2.16 -10.84 -38.99
N LEU A 129 2.80 -11.37 -37.93
CA LEU A 129 2.38 -11.07 -36.56
C LEU A 129 2.67 -9.60 -36.21
N PRO A 130 1.77 -8.93 -35.48
CA PRO A 130 2.04 -7.58 -34.98
C PRO A 130 3.25 -7.60 -34.03
N PRO A 131 4.12 -6.56 -34.07
CA PRO A 131 5.07 -6.28 -32.99
C PRO A 131 4.40 -6.23 -31.61
N GLU A 132 5.14 -6.56 -30.54
CA GLU A 132 4.63 -6.61 -29.15
C GLU A 132 4.12 -5.26 -28.63
N ASP A 133 4.57 -4.14 -29.21
CA ASP A 133 4.19 -2.76 -28.88
C ASP A 133 3.11 -2.19 -29.83
N SER A 134 2.51 -3.03 -30.67
CA SER A 134 1.47 -2.59 -31.63
C SER A 134 0.22 -2.06 -30.92
N PRO A 135 -0.51 -1.11 -31.51
CA PRO A 135 -1.82 -0.72 -30.98
C PRO A 135 -2.83 -1.87 -30.94
N GLY A 136 -3.55 -2.00 -29.83
CA GLY A 136 -4.51 -3.09 -29.61
C GLY A 136 -4.90 -3.29 -28.15
N LEU A 137 -5.66 -4.37 -27.90
CA LEU A 137 -5.96 -4.89 -26.57
C LEU A 137 -4.99 -6.03 -26.26
N HIS A 138 -4.15 -5.86 -25.26
CA HIS A 138 -3.06 -6.77 -24.93
C HIS A 138 -3.43 -7.56 -23.68
N ILE A 139 -3.40 -8.88 -23.78
CA ILE A 139 -3.68 -9.78 -22.66
C ILE A 139 -2.42 -10.62 -22.44
N HIS A 140 -1.84 -10.47 -21.25
CA HIS A 140 -0.73 -11.27 -20.77
C HIS A 140 -1.29 -12.40 -19.91
N LEU A 141 -0.97 -13.64 -20.29
CA LEU A 141 -1.51 -14.86 -19.73
C LEU A 141 -0.45 -15.55 -18.88
N ALA A 142 -0.89 -16.14 -17.78
CA ALA A 142 -0.03 -16.89 -16.86
C ALA A 142 0.57 -18.15 -17.50
N ASP A 143 -0.15 -18.76 -18.45
CA ASP A 143 0.25 -19.99 -19.13
C ASP A 143 0.10 -19.86 -20.65
N PRO A 144 0.93 -20.56 -21.44
CA PRO A 144 0.87 -20.48 -22.89
C PRO A 144 -0.44 -21.06 -23.44
N MET A 145 -1.06 -20.36 -24.39
CA MET A 145 -2.25 -20.86 -25.09
C MET A 145 -1.95 -22.18 -25.81
N PRO A 146 -2.87 -23.18 -25.79
CA PRO A 146 -2.64 -24.44 -26.48
C PRO A 146 -2.73 -24.29 -28.01
N GLY A 147 -2.24 -25.27 -28.77
CA GLY A 147 -2.37 -25.33 -30.23
C GLY A 147 -1.30 -24.54 -31.00
N GLU A 148 -1.50 -24.40 -32.31
CA GLU A 148 -0.51 -23.85 -33.25
C GLU A 148 -1.02 -22.59 -33.97
N GLN A 149 -2.27 -22.21 -33.74
CA GLN A 149 -2.87 -21.03 -34.34
C GLN A 149 -2.14 -19.79 -33.82
N THR A 150 -1.83 -18.90 -34.75
CA THR A 150 -1.20 -17.60 -34.48
C THR A 150 -2.17 -16.44 -34.72
N LYS A 151 -3.32 -16.73 -35.36
CA LYS A 151 -4.35 -15.75 -35.73
C LYS A 151 -5.74 -16.40 -35.76
N VAL A 152 -6.70 -15.84 -35.02
CA VAL A 152 -8.08 -16.37 -34.95
C VAL A 152 -9.09 -15.22 -34.85
N TYR A 153 -10.11 -15.22 -35.71
CA TYR A 153 -11.24 -14.28 -35.59
C TYR A 153 -12.39 -14.94 -34.82
N THR A 154 -12.60 -14.51 -33.56
CA THR A 154 -13.68 -15.03 -32.71
C THR A 154 -13.87 -14.15 -31.46
N SER A 155 -14.80 -14.52 -30.59
CA SER A 155 -14.99 -13.88 -29.28
C SER A 155 -13.98 -14.42 -28.26
N GLY A 156 -13.26 -13.51 -27.61
CA GLY A 156 -12.54 -13.77 -26.37
C GLY A 156 -13.46 -13.47 -25.18
N GLY A 157 -13.63 -14.42 -24.28
CA GLY A 157 -14.44 -14.33 -23.07
C GLY A 157 -13.58 -14.15 -21.83
N PHE A 158 -14.05 -13.32 -20.90
CA PHE A 158 -13.47 -13.09 -19.58
C PHE A 158 -14.35 -13.78 -18.54
N GLU A 159 -13.77 -14.72 -17.83
CA GLU A 159 -14.47 -15.67 -16.98
C GLU A 159 -14.05 -15.51 -15.52
N ARG A 160 -15.06 -15.41 -14.65
CA ARG A 160 -14.89 -15.40 -13.20
C ARG A 160 -15.70 -16.52 -12.57
N THR A 161 -15.15 -17.19 -11.57
CA THR A 161 -15.91 -18.13 -10.73
C THR A 161 -16.71 -17.36 -9.71
N PHE A 162 -18.00 -17.62 -9.64
CA PHE A 162 -18.89 -17.14 -8.59
C PHE A 162 -19.42 -18.33 -7.80
N ILE A 163 -19.48 -18.16 -6.48
CA ILE A 163 -20.16 -19.10 -5.60
C ILE A 163 -21.54 -18.49 -5.31
N THR A 164 -22.59 -19.11 -5.83
CA THR A 164 -23.98 -18.71 -5.56
C THR A 164 -24.71 -19.89 -4.95
N ASP A 165 -25.27 -19.72 -3.74
CA ASP A 165 -25.99 -20.78 -3.01
C ASP A 165 -25.17 -22.08 -2.82
N GLY A 166 -23.84 -21.97 -2.70
CA GLY A 166 -22.93 -23.11 -2.55
C GLY A 166 -22.60 -23.84 -3.86
N GLU A 167 -23.14 -23.41 -5.00
CA GLU A 167 -22.73 -23.89 -6.32
C GLU A 167 -21.60 -23.02 -6.89
N VAL A 168 -20.48 -23.66 -7.23
CA VAL A 168 -19.35 -23.04 -7.93
C VAL A 168 -19.69 -23.00 -9.43
N LYS A 169 -19.84 -21.80 -9.99
CA LYS A 169 -20.12 -21.61 -11.43
C LYS A 169 -19.15 -20.63 -12.05
N ASP A 170 -18.58 -21.01 -13.18
CA ASP A 170 -17.84 -20.09 -14.04
C ASP A 170 -18.83 -19.28 -14.88
N PHE A 171 -18.64 -17.96 -14.87
CA PHE A 171 -19.48 -17.03 -15.61
C PHE A 171 -18.61 -16.13 -16.49
N THR A 172 -18.93 -16.10 -17.78
CA THR A 172 -18.35 -15.14 -18.72
C THR A 172 -19.03 -13.78 -18.47
N PHE A 173 -18.34 -12.87 -17.79
CA PHE A 173 -18.90 -11.55 -17.42
C PHE A 173 -18.66 -10.49 -18.48
N ALA A 174 -17.65 -10.68 -19.32
CA ALA A 174 -17.39 -9.81 -20.46
C ALA A 174 -16.90 -10.62 -21.66
N ASN A 175 -17.10 -10.07 -22.86
CA ASN A 175 -16.57 -10.63 -24.09
C ASN A 175 -16.15 -9.53 -25.06
N TYR A 176 -15.19 -9.87 -25.91
CA TYR A 176 -14.73 -8.99 -26.97
C TYR A 176 -14.51 -9.81 -28.25
N THR A 177 -15.15 -9.40 -29.35
CA THR A 177 -15.06 -10.11 -30.63
C THR A 177 -14.14 -9.34 -31.55
N THR A 178 -13.03 -9.96 -31.90
CA THR A 178 -12.02 -9.34 -32.76
C THR A 178 -11.17 -10.39 -33.44
N LEU A 179 -10.20 -9.92 -34.21
CA LEU A 179 -9.09 -10.72 -34.68
C LEU A 179 -8.02 -10.75 -33.58
N TRP A 180 -7.78 -11.95 -33.05
CA TRP A 180 -6.77 -12.21 -32.04
C TRP A 180 -5.50 -12.72 -32.69
N TYR A 181 -4.38 -12.09 -32.36
CA TYR A 181 -3.03 -12.54 -32.68
C TYR A 181 -2.42 -13.19 -31.44
N ILE A 182 -1.91 -14.42 -31.58
CA ILE A 182 -1.24 -15.16 -30.52
C ILE A 182 0.26 -15.06 -30.81
N LEU A 183 0.99 -14.31 -29.98
CA LEU A 183 2.40 -14.01 -30.20
C LEU A 183 3.32 -15.20 -29.88
N PRO A 184 4.60 -15.16 -30.28
CA PRO A 184 5.59 -16.15 -29.87
C PRO A 184 5.63 -16.30 -28.34
N GLY A 185 5.88 -17.51 -27.85
CA GLY A 185 5.74 -17.84 -26.41
C GLY A 185 4.29 -18.11 -25.98
N ARG A 186 3.29 -17.63 -26.74
CA ARG A 186 1.85 -17.93 -26.59
C ARG A 186 1.22 -17.49 -25.26
N THR A 187 1.95 -16.70 -24.47
CA THR A 187 1.45 -16.05 -23.25
C THR A 187 0.99 -14.62 -23.49
N HIS A 188 1.20 -14.07 -24.69
CA HIS A 188 0.78 -12.71 -25.05
C HIS A 188 -0.15 -12.75 -26.25
N VAL A 189 -1.34 -12.17 -26.08
CA VAL A 189 -2.38 -12.11 -27.11
C VAL A 189 -2.73 -10.66 -27.38
N ILE A 190 -2.77 -10.27 -28.67
CA ILE A 190 -3.19 -8.94 -29.11
C ILE A 190 -4.52 -9.06 -29.85
N GLY A 191 -5.55 -8.40 -29.34
CA GLY A 191 -6.83 -8.21 -30.01
C GLY A 191 -6.85 -6.91 -30.81
N GLU A 192 -7.27 -6.94 -32.08
CA GLU A 192 -7.44 -5.71 -32.85
C GLU A 192 -8.48 -4.79 -32.20
N VAL A 193 -8.18 -3.50 -32.14
CA VAL A 193 -9.12 -2.46 -31.69
C VAL A 193 -9.33 -1.49 -32.84
N ARG A 194 -10.50 -1.57 -33.48
CA ARG A 194 -10.88 -0.64 -34.54
C ARG A 194 -11.44 0.63 -33.95
N GLU A 195 -11.47 1.71 -34.73
CA GLU A 195 -11.98 3.03 -34.30
C GLU A 195 -13.36 2.93 -33.62
N TYR A 196 -14.28 2.14 -34.18
CA TYR A 196 -15.63 1.95 -33.61
C TYR A 196 -15.69 1.04 -32.37
N GLN A 197 -14.59 0.39 -32.00
CA GLN A 197 -14.48 -0.53 -30.86
C GLN A 197 -13.77 0.10 -29.66
N GLY A 198 -13.24 1.32 -29.79
CA GLY A 198 -12.53 2.00 -28.70
C GLY A 198 -13.35 2.06 -27.41
N ASP A 199 -14.60 2.55 -27.50
CA ASP A 199 -15.51 2.63 -26.36
C ASP A 199 -15.79 1.25 -25.74
N GLN A 200 -15.94 0.21 -26.57
CA GLN A 200 -16.17 -1.16 -26.10
C GLN A 200 -14.99 -1.70 -25.28
N VAL A 201 -13.75 -1.39 -25.70
CA VAL A 201 -12.54 -1.80 -24.96
C VAL A 201 -12.42 -1.01 -23.66
N GLN A 202 -12.73 0.28 -23.65
CA GLN A 202 -12.74 1.07 -22.42
C GLN A 202 -13.79 0.56 -21.43
N GLU A 203 -14.99 0.23 -21.90
CA GLU A 203 -16.02 -0.42 -21.09
C GLU A 203 -15.53 -1.76 -20.54
N LEU A 204 -14.89 -2.60 -21.36
CA LEU A 204 -14.29 -3.87 -20.92
C LEU A 204 -13.24 -3.66 -19.82
N LEU A 205 -12.33 -2.70 -19.96
CA LEU A 205 -11.33 -2.44 -18.93
C LEU A 205 -11.96 -1.90 -17.64
N SER A 206 -13.13 -1.25 -17.74
CA SER A 206 -13.86 -0.72 -16.59
C SER A 206 -14.69 -1.76 -15.81
N VAL A 207 -14.86 -3.00 -16.30
CA VAL A 207 -15.67 -4.03 -15.60
C VAL A 207 -14.96 -4.65 -14.38
N GLY A 208 -13.74 -4.20 -14.05
CA GLY A 208 -13.00 -4.65 -12.88
C GLY A 208 -12.46 -6.07 -13.02
N ILE A 209 -11.72 -6.31 -14.12
CA ILE A 209 -10.94 -7.54 -14.31
C ILE A 209 -9.91 -7.64 -13.17
N ILE A 210 -9.81 -8.82 -12.56
CA ILE A 210 -8.75 -9.11 -11.58
C ILE A 210 -7.54 -9.60 -12.37
N GLU A 211 -6.43 -8.90 -12.20
CA GLU A 211 -5.12 -9.22 -12.73
C GLU A 211 -4.37 -10.09 -11.72
N GLY A 212 -3.82 -11.22 -12.18
CA GLY A 212 -3.06 -12.15 -11.34
C GLY A 212 -1.58 -11.79 -11.13
N ASP A 213 -1.04 -10.92 -11.98
CA ASP A 213 0.30 -10.30 -11.91
C ASP A 213 0.09 -8.79 -12.07
N ALA A 214 -0.48 -8.18 -11.04
CA ALA A 214 -0.93 -6.80 -11.07
C ALA A 214 0.23 -5.82 -11.06
N ASN A 215 1.41 -6.21 -10.56
CA ASN A 215 2.64 -5.40 -10.68
C ASN A 215 3.48 -5.66 -11.92
N ARG A 216 3.07 -6.63 -12.76
CA ARG A 216 3.71 -6.95 -14.04
C ARG A 216 5.17 -7.39 -13.88
N ASN A 217 5.53 -7.98 -12.74
CA ASN A 217 6.89 -8.45 -12.48
C ASN A 217 7.12 -9.90 -12.95
N GLY A 218 6.06 -10.57 -13.43
CA GLY A 218 6.09 -11.94 -13.93
C GLY A 218 5.86 -13.02 -12.86
N THR A 219 5.71 -12.64 -11.60
CA THR A 219 5.26 -13.48 -10.50
C THR A 219 3.75 -13.36 -10.40
N LEU A 220 3.05 -14.48 -10.21
CA LEU A 220 1.64 -14.46 -9.83
C LEU A 220 1.57 -14.82 -8.35
N GLY A 221 1.50 -13.82 -7.47
CA GLY A 221 1.65 -14.03 -6.03
C GLY A 221 0.65 -15.03 -5.44
N ALA A 222 -0.58 -15.05 -5.95
CA ALA A 222 -1.60 -16.01 -5.55
C ALA A 222 -1.31 -17.47 -5.95
N ARG A 223 -0.34 -17.72 -6.84
CA ARG A 223 0.16 -19.07 -7.17
C ARG A 223 1.26 -19.53 -6.22
N GLU A 224 1.97 -18.59 -5.58
CA GLU A 224 3.06 -18.87 -4.64
C GLU A 224 2.55 -19.08 -3.20
N GLY A 225 1.43 -18.44 -2.83
CA GLY A 225 0.80 -18.61 -1.52
C GLY A 225 -0.59 -18.01 -1.42
N ASP A 226 -1.24 -18.22 -0.28
CA ASP A 226 -2.52 -17.59 0.02
C ASP A 226 -2.35 -16.06 0.13
N PRO A 227 -3.21 -15.27 -0.55
CA PRO A 227 -3.12 -13.81 -0.49
C PRO A 227 -3.29 -13.29 0.93
N ILE A 228 -2.44 -12.35 1.32
CA ILE A 228 -2.51 -11.73 2.65
C ILE A 228 -3.70 -10.76 2.74
N HIS A 229 -4.24 -10.63 3.94
CA HIS A 229 -5.37 -9.75 4.22
C HIS A 229 -4.93 -8.35 4.66
N MET A 230 -5.84 -7.39 4.51
CA MET A 230 -5.64 -6.03 5.00
C MET A 230 -5.31 -6.02 6.50
N LEU A 231 -6.09 -6.73 7.29
CA LEU A 231 -5.77 -7.16 8.65
C LEU A 231 -6.09 -8.65 8.78
N SER A 232 -5.21 -9.39 9.44
CA SER A 232 -5.32 -10.82 9.66
C SER A 232 -5.51 -11.05 11.16
N ALA A 233 -6.73 -11.42 11.57
CA ALA A 233 -7.03 -11.70 12.98
C ALA A 233 -6.13 -12.81 13.52
N GLY A 234 -5.53 -12.61 14.68
CA GLY A 234 -4.52 -13.50 15.27
C GLY A 234 -3.11 -13.37 14.68
N ASP A 235 -2.90 -12.58 13.62
CA ASP A 235 -1.62 -12.52 12.90
C ASP A 235 -1.25 -11.08 12.49
N PRO A 236 -0.73 -10.27 13.42
CA PRO A 236 -0.30 -8.90 13.13
C PRO A 236 0.90 -8.84 12.16
N GLU A 237 1.76 -9.85 12.12
CA GLU A 237 2.93 -9.87 11.22
C GLU A 237 2.53 -10.07 9.75
N ASN A 238 1.47 -10.82 9.49
CA ASN A 238 0.91 -11.01 8.13
C ASN A 238 -0.33 -10.14 7.87
N SER A 239 -0.40 -8.97 8.51
CA SER A 239 -1.42 -7.96 8.26
C SER A 239 -0.89 -6.85 7.35
N TYR A 240 -1.47 -6.68 6.16
CA TYR A 240 -0.98 -5.70 5.18
C TYR A 240 -0.94 -4.27 5.73
N LEU A 241 -1.97 -3.86 6.47
CA LEU A 241 -2.05 -2.51 7.03
C LEU A 241 -0.87 -2.25 7.98
N ILE A 242 -0.55 -3.22 8.85
CA ILE A 242 0.60 -3.14 9.75
C ILE A 242 1.90 -3.11 8.94
N ALA A 243 2.02 -3.95 7.92
CA ALA A 243 3.19 -3.95 7.06
C ALA A 243 3.38 -2.62 6.31
N ARG A 244 2.29 -1.94 5.90
CA ARG A 244 2.35 -0.58 5.35
C ARG A 244 2.78 0.47 6.38
N LEU A 245 2.46 0.26 7.66
CA LEU A 245 2.97 1.09 8.75
C LEU A 245 4.44 0.81 9.08
N ARG A 246 4.96 -0.35 8.67
CA ARG A 246 6.33 -0.81 8.96
C ARG A 246 7.29 -0.62 7.78
N GLY A 247 6.77 -0.67 6.55
CA GLY A 247 7.56 -0.74 5.33
C GLY A 247 8.08 -2.15 5.01
N VAL A 248 7.86 -3.11 5.91
CA VAL A 248 8.29 -4.51 5.73
C VAL A 248 7.22 -5.50 6.18
N MET A 249 7.22 -6.68 5.55
CA MET A 249 6.44 -7.85 5.96
C MET A 249 7.35 -9.08 5.95
N SER A 250 7.49 -9.76 7.09
CA SER A 250 8.33 -10.97 7.19
C SER A 250 9.79 -10.77 6.72
N GLY A 251 10.32 -9.53 6.82
CA GLY A 251 11.67 -9.18 6.37
C GLY A 251 11.79 -8.79 4.89
N GLU A 252 10.68 -8.81 4.14
CA GLU A 252 10.61 -8.32 2.76
C GLU A 252 10.09 -6.89 2.75
N GLU A 253 10.64 -6.04 1.88
CA GLU A 253 10.17 -4.67 1.68
C GLU A 253 8.76 -4.68 1.07
N VAL A 254 7.88 -3.86 1.61
CA VAL A 254 6.52 -3.67 1.09
C VAL A 254 6.56 -2.50 0.09
N PRO A 255 6.23 -2.71 -1.19
CA PRO A 255 6.29 -1.66 -2.19
C PRO A 255 5.43 -0.43 -1.86
N GLY A 256 5.91 0.73 -2.32
CA GLY A 256 5.28 2.02 -2.10
C GLY A 256 5.69 2.70 -0.79
N SER A 257 5.12 3.89 -0.55
CA SER A 257 5.44 4.68 0.62
C SER A 257 4.91 4.08 1.92
N ARG A 258 5.74 4.11 2.97
CA ARG A 258 5.33 3.78 4.35
C ARG A 258 4.24 4.76 4.80
N MET A 259 3.20 4.23 5.41
CA MET A 259 2.10 5.00 5.98
C MET A 259 2.37 5.28 7.48
N PRO A 260 1.79 6.32 8.09
CA PRO A 260 0.95 7.36 7.48
C PRO A 260 1.76 8.45 6.75
N LEU A 261 1.25 8.94 5.62
CA LEU A 261 1.98 9.92 4.78
C LEU A 261 1.86 11.38 5.22
N ALA A 262 0.81 11.72 5.95
CA ALA A 262 0.42 13.11 6.23
C ALA A 262 0.29 13.41 7.74
N ASN A 263 0.66 12.44 8.59
CA ASN A 263 0.57 12.55 10.03
C ASN A 263 1.81 11.93 10.66
N GLN A 264 2.06 12.30 11.91
CA GLN A 264 3.09 11.69 12.73
C GLN A 264 2.96 10.15 12.74
N PRO A 265 4.08 9.41 12.63
CA PRO A 265 4.11 7.96 12.80
C PRO A 265 3.52 7.52 14.15
N LEU A 266 3.16 6.24 14.24
CA LEU A 266 2.64 5.69 15.48
C LEU A 266 3.75 5.61 16.54
N SER A 267 3.41 5.93 17.79
CA SER A 267 4.29 5.66 18.93
C SER A 267 4.39 4.17 19.23
N ILE A 268 5.36 3.76 20.07
CA ILE A 268 5.49 2.36 20.49
C ILE A 268 4.21 1.86 21.20
N ALA A 269 3.62 2.67 22.06
CA ALA A 269 2.38 2.33 22.76
C ALA A 269 1.18 2.18 21.80
N GLU A 270 1.15 2.97 20.72
CA GLU A 270 0.11 2.88 19.68
C GLU A 270 0.29 1.63 18.82
N MET A 271 1.53 1.34 18.41
CA MET A 271 1.87 0.11 17.72
C MET A 271 1.51 -1.11 18.57
N LEU A 272 1.86 -1.11 19.86
CA LEU A 272 1.50 -2.17 20.79
C LEU A 272 -0.02 -2.37 20.88
N ALA A 273 -0.78 -1.29 21.00
CA ALA A 273 -2.24 -1.37 21.05
C ALA A 273 -2.84 -1.98 19.78
N LEU A 274 -2.33 -1.60 18.60
CA LEU A 274 -2.77 -2.17 17.33
C LEU A 274 -2.39 -3.66 17.21
N PHE A 275 -1.15 -4.02 17.56
CA PHE A 275 -0.66 -5.39 17.53
C PHE A 275 -1.46 -6.29 18.47
N CYS A 276 -1.64 -5.87 19.72
CA CYS A 276 -2.41 -6.64 20.69
C CYS A 276 -3.89 -6.74 20.31
N LEU A 277 -4.48 -5.70 19.71
CA LEU A 277 -5.83 -5.80 19.16
C LEU A 277 -5.88 -6.87 18.06
N VAL A 278 -5.00 -6.79 17.06
CA VAL A 278 -5.00 -7.72 15.92
C VAL A 278 -4.71 -9.16 16.35
N GLU A 279 -3.79 -9.38 17.28
CA GLU A 279 -3.44 -10.70 17.80
C GLU A 279 -4.59 -11.36 18.59
N THR A 280 -5.38 -10.56 19.32
CA THR A 280 -6.33 -11.09 20.32
C THR A 280 -7.80 -11.00 19.89
N ILE A 281 -8.09 -10.27 18.81
CA ILE A 281 -9.44 -10.20 18.23
C ILE A 281 -9.85 -11.56 17.63
N PRO A 282 -11.13 -11.98 17.71
CA PRO A 282 -11.60 -13.22 17.08
C PRO A 282 -11.43 -13.23 15.55
N GLU A 283 -11.41 -14.43 14.96
CA GLU A 283 -11.16 -14.68 13.51
C GLU A 283 -12.13 -13.94 12.58
N ASP A 284 -13.42 -13.87 12.95
CA ASP A 284 -14.47 -13.17 12.20
C ASP A 284 -15.09 -12.05 13.07
N PRO A 285 -14.39 -10.92 13.25
CA PRO A 285 -14.83 -9.92 14.21
C PRO A 285 -16.01 -9.10 13.69
N GLY A 286 -16.93 -8.79 14.61
CA GLY A 286 -18.00 -7.82 14.41
C GLY A 286 -17.73 -6.51 15.16
N GLU A 287 -18.56 -5.49 14.91
CA GLU A 287 -18.42 -4.18 15.56
C GLU A 287 -18.43 -4.25 17.10
N ALA A 288 -19.15 -5.22 17.67
CA ALA A 288 -19.22 -5.43 19.11
C ALA A 288 -17.86 -5.85 19.70
N ASP A 289 -17.01 -6.52 18.93
CA ASP A 289 -15.69 -6.98 19.40
C ASP A 289 -14.74 -5.81 19.62
N LEU A 290 -14.89 -4.72 18.87
CA LEU A 290 -14.12 -3.49 19.11
C LEU A 290 -14.47 -2.81 20.44
N ALA A 291 -15.66 -3.07 21.01
CA ALA A 291 -16.04 -2.50 22.30
C ALA A 291 -15.43 -3.25 23.49
N ARG A 292 -14.90 -4.46 23.28
CA ARG A 292 -14.21 -5.25 24.30
C ARG A 292 -12.85 -4.63 24.62
N ALA A 293 -12.37 -4.87 25.84
CA ALA A 293 -11.02 -4.48 26.19
C ALA A 293 -9.97 -5.25 25.36
N VAL A 294 -8.89 -4.57 24.97
CA VAL A 294 -7.73 -5.19 24.32
C VAL A 294 -6.99 -6.07 25.35
N ASP A 295 -6.68 -7.31 24.99
CA ASP A 295 -6.01 -8.25 25.90
C ASP A 295 -4.49 -8.03 25.92
N TYR A 296 -4.03 -6.99 26.61
CA TYR A 296 -2.60 -6.74 26.81
C TYR A 296 -1.91 -7.82 27.64
N ALA A 297 -2.63 -8.53 28.51
CA ALA A 297 -2.05 -9.58 29.36
C ALA A 297 -1.76 -10.87 28.57
N GLY A 298 -2.63 -11.21 27.61
CA GLY A 298 -2.50 -12.35 26.70
C GLY A 298 -1.72 -12.07 25.42
N CYS A 299 -1.52 -10.81 25.05
CA CYS A 299 -0.76 -10.37 23.88
C CYS A 299 0.74 -10.68 24.01
N SER A 300 1.33 -11.33 23.00
CA SER A 300 2.74 -11.73 23.01
C SER A 300 3.70 -10.54 22.94
N TYR A 301 3.26 -9.45 22.30
CA TYR A 301 4.06 -8.24 22.13
C TYR A 301 4.22 -7.40 23.41
N SER A 302 3.41 -7.66 24.44
CA SER A 302 3.58 -7.03 25.76
C SER A 302 4.84 -7.50 26.48
N ALA A 303 5.50 -8.57 26.02
CA ALA A 303 6.74 -9.08 26.61
C ALA A 303 7.98 -8.24 26.23
N ASP A 304 7.97 -7.61 25.06
CA ASP A 304 9.03 -6.71 24.57
C ASP A 304 8.41 -5.62 23.66
N PRO A 305 7.67 -4.67 24.24
CA PRO A 305 6.99 -3.64 23.45
C PRO A 305 7.99 -2.71 22.76
N ALA A 306 9.19 -2.54 23.29
CA ALA A 306 10.24 -1.73 22.68
C ALA A 306 10.66 -2.25 21.28
N GLY A 307 10.50 -3.56 21.03
CA GLY A 307 10.74 -4.16 19.71
C GLY A 307 9.77 -3.70 18.61
N LEU A 308 8.63 -3.08 18.99
CA LEU A 308 7.68 -2.48 18.04
C LEU A 308 8.07 -1.06 17.60
N ASN A 309 9.25 -0.61 17.99
CA ASN A 309 9.74 0.69 17.60
C ASN A 309 9.95 0.75 16.09
N LEU A 310 9.28 1.72 15.45
CA LEU A 310 9.38 1.98 14.02
C LEU A 310 10.78 2.46 13.58
N LEU A 311 11.64 2.83 14.54
CA LEU A 311 13.07 3.14 14.34
C LEU A 311 13.93 1.91 14.04
N GLY A 312 13.54 0.72 14.52
CA GLY A 312 14.27 -0.54 14.31
C GLY A 312 14.18 -1.09 12.89
N GLU A 313 13.56 -0.33 11.97
CA GLU A 313 13.32 -0.70 10.57
C GLU A 313 14.17 0.12 9.58
N GLY A 314 15.20 0.82 10.07
CA GLY A 314 16.28 1.35 9.22
C GLY A 314 16.12 2.78 8.70
N VAL A 315 15.40 3.66 9.40
CA VAL A 315 15.30 5.10 9.05
C VAL A 315 16.29 5.95 9.85
N THR A 316 17.56 5.56 9.84
CA THR A 316 18.67 6.38 10.34
C THR A 316 19.27 7.21 9.19
N TRP A 317 20.16 8.14 9.54
CA TRP A 317 20.93 8.87 8.53
C TRP A 317 21.66 7.92 7.57
N ALA A 318 22.48 7.02 8.12
CA ALA A 318 23.31 6.11 7.33
C ALA A 318 22.50 5.04 6.58
N ALA A 319 21.41 4.54 7.16
CA ALA A 319 20.64 3.46 6.55
C ALA A 319 19.75 3.96 5.39
N ARG A 320 19.16 5.15 5.53
CA ARG A 320 18.11 5.64 4.61
C ARG A 320 18.32 7.07 4.12
N ILE A 321 18.47 8.04 5.02
CA ILE A 321 18.32 9.46 4.64
C ILE A 321 19.46 9.94 3.75
N GLU A 322 20.68 9.48 3.98
CA GLU A 322 21.84 9.80 3.14
C GLU A 322 21.57 9.46 1.66
N LYS A 323 21.03 8.27 1.39
CA LYS A 323 20.73 7.79 0.03
C LYS A 323 19.63 8.60 -0.64
N VAL A 324 18.61 8.99 0.12
CA VAL A 324 17.52 9.85 -0.37
C VAL A 324 18.08 11.21 -0.81
N LEU A 325 18.92 11.84 0.01
CA LEU A 325 19.54 13.12 -0.34
C LEU A 325 20.55 12.99 -1.49
N GLU A 326 21.35 11.92 -1.52
CA GLU A 326 22.30 11.69 -2.60
C GLU A 326 21.58 11.50 -3.95
N TYR A 327 20.53 10.69 -3.99
CA TYR A 327 19.81 10.41 -5.23
C TYR A 327 19.08 11.66 -5.77
N ASN A 328 18.42 12.41 -4.89
CA ASN A 328 17.51 13.47 -5.30
C ASN A 328 18.13 14.87 -5.32
N CYS A 329 19.18 15.11 -4.53
CA CYS A 329 19.71 16.46 -4.30
C CYS A 329 21.13 16.66 -4.87
N SER A 330 21.87 15.58 -5.14
CA SER A 330 23.29 15.65 -5.57
C SER A 330 23.52 16.45 -6.86
N GLY A 331 22.55 16.50 -7.77
CA GLY A 331 22.69 17.22 -9.04
C GLY A 331 23.04 18.70 -8.85
N CYS A 332 22.43 19.35 -7.86
CA CYS A 332 22.66 20.77 -7.54
C CYS A 332 23.44 20.99 -6.23
N HIS A 333 23.32 20.08 -5.27
CA HIS A 333 23.96 20.17 -3.95
C HIS A 333 25.21 19.27 -3.87
N ASN A 334 26.13 19.39 -4.83
CA ASN A 334 27.36 18.60 -4.93
C ASN A 334 28.58 19.25 -4.24
N GLU A 335 29.71 18.53 -4.16
CA GLU A 335 30.95 19.03 -3.52
C GLU A 335 31.70 20.10 -4.33
N ILE A 336 31.48 20.20 -5.65
CA ILE A 336 32.33 21.00 -6.55
C ILE A 336 31.79 22.43 -6.67
N THR A 337 30.50 22.55 -6.99
CA THR A 337 29.79 23.82 -7.14
C THR A 337 28.38 23.67 -6.57
N PRO A 338 28.23 23.60 -5.24
CA PRO A 338 26.92 23.48 -4.60
C PRO A 338 26.09 24.76 -4.77
N GLU A 339 24.82 24.58 -5.12
CA GLU A 339 23.84 25.66 -5.05
C GLU A 339 23.63 26.12 -3.60
N ALA A 340 23.51 27.44 -3.45
CA ALA A 340 23.41 28.12 -2.15
C ALA A 340 24.52 27.73 -1.14
N ASP A 341 25.69 27.29 -1.63
CA ASP A 341 26.82 26.87 -0.80
C ASP A 341 26.48 25.72 0.17
N LEU A 342 25.50 24.91 -0.20
CA LEU A 342 25.06 23.73 0.54
C LEU A 342 25.40 22.47 -0.26
N ALA A 343 26.39 21.71 0.20
CA ALA A 343 26.63 20.34 -0.26
C ALA A 343 25.79 19.37 0.59
N LEU A 344 25.06 18.46 -0.05
CA LEU A 344 24.26 17.40 0.60
C LEU A 344 24.80 16.00 0.30
N ILE A 345 26.02 15.95 -0.25
CA ILE A 345 26.78 14.72 -0.48
C ILE A 345 28.22 14.91 0.00
N GLY A 346 28.90 13.80 0.23
CA GLY A 346 30.30 13.79 0.63
C GLY A 346 30.52 13.70 2.13
N GLU A 347 31.75 13.94 2.55
CA GLU A 347 32.15 13.86 3.96
C GLU A 347 31.50 14.98 4.80
N GLY A 348 31.03 14.62 6.00
CA GLY A 348 30.51 15.56 6.99
C GLY A 348 29.14 16.15 6.68
N VAL A 349 28.31 15.47 5.88
CA VAL A 349 26.95 15.94 5.56
C VAL A 349 26.06 15.89 6.79
N TYR A 350 26.11 14.82 7.57
CA TYR A 350 25.29 14.68 8.77
C TYR A 350 25.48 15.85 9.74
N GLU A 351 26.72 16.20 10.08
CA GLU A 351 27.01 17.32 10.97
C GLU A 351 26.57 18.64 10.35
N ARG A 352 26.75 18.82 9.04
CA ARG A 352 26.30 20.00 8.31
C ARG A 352 24.78 20.16 8.37
N LEU A 353 24.01 19.07 8.35
CA LEU A 353 22.55 19.11 8.48
C LEU A 353 22.11 19.65 9.85
N LEU A 354 22.93 19.55 10.88
CA LEU A 354 22.59 20.07 12.21
C LEU A 354 22.95 21.55 12.38
N GLU A 355 23.58 22.18 11.38
CA GLU A 355 23.96 23.58 11.42
C GLU A 355 22.85 24.51 10.89
N PRO A 356 22.89 25.82 11.24
CA PRO A 356 21.96 26.82 10.72
C PRO A 356 21.91 26.90 9.19
N SER A 357 20.72 27.06 8.64
CA SER A 357 20.53 27.31 7.21
C SER A 357 21.13 28.66 6.79
N GLN A 358 21.88 28.69 5.68
CA GLN A 358 22.38 29.96 5.14
C GLN A 358 21.25 30.87 4.65
N GLN A 359 20.16 30.30 4.15
CA GLN A 359 19.03 31.05 3.62
C GLN A 359 18.10 31.56 4.72
N ASN A 360 17.98 30.81 5.82
CA ASN A 360 17.25 31.24 7.01
C ASN A 360 18.04 30.85 8.29
N PRO A 361 18.97 31.71 8.75
CA PRO A 361 19.83 31.41 9.90
C PRO A 361 19.10 31.28 11.24
N ALA A 362 17.78 31.54 11.29
CA ALA A 362 16.99 31.32 12.49
C ALA A 362 16.58 29.85 12.68
N LEU A 363 16.72 29.02 11.64
CA LEU A 363 16.40 27.60 11.63
C LEU A 363 17.64 26.78 11.27
N ASN A 364 17.82 25.65 11.93
CA ASN A 364 18.78 24.63 11.51
C ASN A 364 18.32 23.98 10.19
N LEU A 365 19.24 23.42 9.41
CA LEU A 365 18.86 22.61 8.25
C LEU A 365 17.98 21.44 8.69
N ILE A 366 18.36 20.78 9.78
CA ILE A 366 17.60 19.77 10.51
C ILE A 366 17.66 20.11 12.01
N GLU A 367 16.50 20.25 12.64
CA GLU A 367 16.34 20.37 14.09
C GLU A 367 15.84 19.03 14.64
N PRO A 368 16.68 18.24 15.34
CA PRO A 368 16.29 16.96 15.91
C PRO A 368 15.02 17.06 16.77
N GLY A 369 14.03 16.22 16.45
CA GLY A 369 12.73 16.16 17.12
C GLY A 369 11.67 17.12 16.57
N GLU A 370 12.04 18.09 15.73
CA GLU A 370 11.15 19.20 15.35
C GLU A 370 11.15 19.44 13.82
N PRO A 371 10.37 18.67 13.04
CA PRO A 371 10.28 18.84 11.58
C PRO A 371 9.88 20.25 11.14
N GLU A 372 8.92 20.86 11.84
CA GLU A 372 8.44 22.22 11.56
C GLU A 372 9.50 23.31 11.80
N SER A 373 10.55 23.00 12.57
CA SER A 373 11.70 23.89 12.80
C SER A 373 12.92 23.51 11.94
N SER A 374 12.79 22.51 11.07
CA SER A 374 13.86 22.00 10.21
C SER A 374 13.78 22.62 8.81
N TYR A 375 14.67 23.54 8.48
CA TYR A 375 14.59 24.31 7.23
C TYR A 375 14.64 23.43 5.97
N LEU A 376 15.41 22.34 5.99
CA LEU A 376 15.46 21.40 4.86
C LEU A 376 14.12 20.70 4.66
N TYR A 377 13.44 20.31 5.75
CA TYR A 377 12.09 19.73 5.69
C TYR A 377 11.06 20.71 5.12
N LEU A 378 11.11 21.98 5.55
CA LEU A 378 10.27 23.05 4.98
C LEU A 378 10.52 23.26 3.48
N LYS A 379 11.78 23.14 3.03
CA LYS A 379 12.16 23.27 1.62
C LYS A 379 11.62 22.13 0.75
N ILE A 380 11.58 20.90 1.27
CA ILE A 380 11.09 19.74 0.51
C ILE A 380 9.57 19.59 0.53
N THR A 381 8.89 20.18 1.52
CA THR A 381 7.42 20.22 1.62
C THR A 381 6.80 21.47 1.00
N GLY A 382 7.61 22.49 0.68
CA GLY A 382 7.16 23.71 0.01
C GLY A 382 6.43 24.70 0.91
N HIS A 383 6.85 24.82 2.18
CA HIS A 383 6.26 25.75 3.15
C HIS A 383 6.33 27.22 2.71
N GLU A 384 5.39 28.07 3.15
CA GLU A 384 5.30 29.47 2.69
C GLU A 384 6.50 30.36 3.09
N ASP A 385 7.17 30.00 4.18
CA ASP A 385 8.31 30.74 4.74
C ASP A 385 9.66 30.42 4.09
N ILE A 386 9.69 29.59 3.04
CA ILE A 386 10.95 29.24 2.36
C ILE A 386 11.47 30.38 1.48
N VAL A 387 12.79 30.42 1.31
CA VAL A 387 13.42 31.29 0.32
C VAL A 387 13.59 30.52 -1.00
N GLY A 388 13.04 31.06 -2.09
CA GLY A 388 13.13 30.46 -3.43
C GLY A 388 12.08 29.37 -3.66
N ASN A 389 12.37 28.43 -4.56
CA ASN A 389 11.42 27.35 -4.89
C ASN A 389 11.53 26.18 -3.89
N PRO A 390 10.48 25.35 -3.77
CA PRO A 390 10.57 24.03 -3.16
C PRO A 390 11.67 23.18 -3.81
N MET A 391 12.21 22.21 -3.07
CA MET A 391 13.24 21.28 -3.55
C MET A 391 12.72 19.83 -3.52
N PRO A 392 13.22 18.92 -4.38
CA PRO A 392 14.13 19.16 -5.49
C PRO A 392 13.47 20.00 -6.59
N TYR A 393 14.27 20.76 -7.35
CA TYR A 393 13.77 21.64 -8.39
C TYR A 393 14.53 21.43 -9.70
N ASN A 394 13.83 21.11 -10.77
CA ASN A 394 14.39 21.04 -12.11
C ASN A 394 14.24 22.40 -12.81
N PRO A 395 15.34 23.11 -13.12
CA PRO A 395 15.27 24.44 -13.73
C PRO A 395 14.82 24.43 -15.20
N LEU A 396 14.80 23.27 -15.86
CA LEU A 396 14.38 23.14 -17.26
C LEU A 396 12.87 22.95 -17.40
N THR A 397 12.26 22.18 -16.49
CA THR A 397 10.82 21.85 -16.52
C THR A 397 10.02 22.63 -15.49
N GLY A 398 10.67 23.12 -14.43
CA GLY A 398 10.01 23.71 -13.26
C GLY A 398 9.37 22.67 -12.33
N GLU A 399 9.63 21.37 -12.57
CA GLU A 399 9.08 20.25 -11.82
C GLU A 399 10.13 19.65 -10.89
N GLY A 400 9.70 18.81 -9.94
CA GLY A 400 10.58 18.14 -8.99
C GLY A 400 9.92 18.07 -7.62
N THR A 401 9.77 16.85 -7.12
CA THR A 401 9.34 16.57 -5.75
C THR A 401 10.01 15.27 -5.32
N LEU A 402 10.28 15.12 -4.04
CA LEU A 402 10.49 13.79 -3.49
C LEU A 402 9.18 13.00 -3.58
N THR A 403 9.29 11.68 -3.56
CA THR A 403 8.12 10.84 -3.31
C THR A 403 7.62 11.09 -1.90
N GLN A 404 6.33 10.83 -1.66
CA GLN A 404 5.77 10.98 -0.32
C GLN A 404 6.44 10.02 0.69
N ALA A 405 6.98 8.88 0.23
CA ALA A 405 7.78 7.95 1.05
C ALA A 405 9.01 8.63 1.62
N GLU A 406 9.80 9.25 0.74
CA GLU A 406 11.06 9.87 1.08
C GLU A 406 10.86 11.06 2.03
N ILE A 407 9.80 11.84 1.82
CA ILE A 407 9.41 12.92 2.73
C ILE A 407 9.05 12.35 4.11
N ALA A 408 8.24 11.29 4.15
CA ALA A 408 7.84 10.65 5.41
C ALA A 408 9.02 10.01 6.14
N ASP A 409 9.98 9.43 5.42
CA ASP A 409 11.22 8.89 6.00
C ASP A 409 12.06 10.00 6.63
N ILE A 410 12.24 11.13 5.92
CA ILE A 410 12.95 12.30 6.45
C ILE A 410 12.21 12.85 7.68
N GLU A 411 10.89 13.01 7.63
CA GLU A 411 10.10 13.48 8.77
C GLU A 411 10.27 12.55 9.97
N THR A 412 10.13 11.24 9.76
CA THR A 412 10.28 10.21 10.80
C THR A 412 11.67 10.25 11.41
N TRP A 413 12.71 10.32 10.58
CA TRP A 413 14.08 10.45 11.07
C TRP A 413 14.24 11.69 11.95
N ILE A 414 13.72 12.85 11.52
CA ILE A 414 13.78 14.10 12.30
C ILE A 414 13.05 13.94 13.64
N ILE A 415 11.77 13.52 13.63
CA ILE A 415 10.95 13.34 14.86
C ILE A 415 11.67 12.48 15.88
N ASN A 416 12.36 11.45 15.41
CA ASN A 416 13.08 10.51 16.25
C ASN A 416 14.48 10.99 16.67
N GLY A 417 14.75 12.29 16.54
CA GLY A 417 16.00 12.90 16.99
C GLY A 417 17.12 12.89 15.96
N ALA A 418 16.78 12.70 14.68
CA ALA A 418 17.71 12.73 13.55
C ALA A 418 18.95 11.85 13.78
N ILE A 419 18.76 10.60 14.21
CA ILE A 419 19.84 9.70 14.62
C ILE A 419 20.79 9.35 13.46
N GLU A 420 22.11 9.40 13.72
CA GLU A 420 23.15 9.11 12.72
C GLU A 420 23.20 7.63 12.31
N ASP A 421 23.36 6.74 13.30
CA ASP A 421 23.61 5.31 13.15
C ASP A 421 22.65 4.47 14.00
N GLU A 422 22.52 3.17 13.67
CA GLU A 422 21.67 2.19 14.38
C GLU A 422 21.99 1.99 15.87
#